data_AF-A0A7V9C8X9-F1
#
_entry.id   AF-A0A7V9C8X9-F1
#
_cell.length_a   1.000
_cell.length_b   1.000
_cell.length_c   1.000
_cell.angle_alpha   90.00
_cell.angle_beta   90.00
_cell.angle_gamma   90.00
#
_symmetry.space_group_name_H-M   'P 1'
#
loop_
_entity.id
_entity.type
_entity.pdbx_description
1 polymer ?
#
loop_
_entity_poly.entity_id
_entity_poly.type
_entity_poly.pdbx_seq_one_letter_code
_entity_poly.pdbx_strand_id
1 'polypeptide(L)'
;MKESSNFAEFAQSTTTLVAPHSASKNLNNEAPLRFHQPDVQHLVTWLQAARSFFLPHNHPFEESEQTEILTRSWSAETYIARSTLLRCTEHTLALIKRDTQPATELASVVGMFDEDATEGTLPVATASETNAATNRAFASLAETLGDLTTLCESLLKSDKVDFAAWATIGKIFTREVRRAEASSTLQSIARHNLAANLHPALLKLSENLLPDALAEDLKIVFAQLSLLLDRLRIVENLLRRDQPLKGTLPLFTLVREEARRLLKFIETRAMRIEDLDTTVFDALDSTSYAIQMELRKVFAHELVGLSALRQAPLIYAKVENAHGLLRDSFQQSIVTLAQSFDSKLDPARLFNIFQTKLEQSVLLRENLWALLQLVRQAEREREGQFVGPLLERLSGFRTGAMRYLMYKDWEAYERFVEETTLARGAIELAPVLHRLGAYLEILFGQINMRAVLAEHPFDYPETKA
;
A
#
# COMPACT_ATOMS: atom_id res chain seq x y z
N MET A 1 6.26 -35.98 -1.74
CA MET A 1 5.49 -35.43 -2.89
C MET A 1 3.97 -35.66 -2.83
N LYS A 2 3.37 -36.17 -1.74
CA LYS A 2 1.90 -36.25 -1.56
C LYS A 2 1.30 -35.27 -0.53
N GLU A 3 2.12 -34.53 0.22
CA GLU A 3 1.64 -33.55 1.22
C GLU A 3 1.37 -32.15 0.65
N SER A 4 1.80 -31.89 -0.60
CA SER A 4 1.55 -30.62 -1.30
C SER A 4 0.10 -30.48 -1.80
N SER A 5 -0.67 -31.58 -1.82
CA SER A 5 -2.06 -31.61 -2.32
C SER A 5 -3.09 -31.13 -1.28
N ASN A 6 -2.84 -31.36 0.02
CA ASN A 6 -3.78 -30.97 1.08
C ASN A 6 -3.74 -29.47 1.43
N PHE A 7 -2.68 -28.76 1.03
CA PHE A 7 -2.57 -27.31 1.22
C PHE A 7 -3.30 -26.50 0.14
N ALA A 8 -3.55 -27.09 -1.04
CA ALA A 8 -4.22 -26.43 -2.16
C ALA A 8 -5.76 -26.40 -2.02
N GLU A 9 -6.36 -27.44 -1.42
CA GLU A 9 -7.80 -27.46 -1.06
C GLU A 9 -8.12 -26.48 0.08
N PHE A 10 -7.19 -26.25 0.99
CA PHE A 10 -7.38 -25.35 2.14
C PHE A 10 -7.39 -23.85 1.76
N ALA A 11 -6.83 -23.49 0.60
CA ALA A 11 -6.85 -22.13 0.07
C ALA A 11 -8.20 -21.74 -0.56
N GLN A 12 -9.07 -22.71 -0.86
CA GLN A 12 -10.34 -22.47 -1.55
C GLN A 12 -11.46 -21.97 -0.64
N SER A 13 -11.39 -22.20 0.67
CA SER A 13 -12.54 -21.96 1.58
C SER A 13 -12.57 -20.59 2.27
N THR A 14 -11.63 -19.67 1.99
CA THR A 14 -11.60 -18.35 2.68
C THR A 14 -11.84 -17.15 1.78
N THR A 15 -11.87 -17.32 0.46
CA THR A 15 -12.44 -16.38 -0.50
C THR A 15 -12.72 -17.17 -1.78
N THR A 16 -13.75 -18.00 -1.76
CA THR A 16 -14.29 -18.56 -3.00
C THR A 16 -14.74 -17.35 -3.83
N LEU A 17 -14.12 -17.15 -5.00
CA LEU A 17 -14.64 -16.28 -6.05
C LEU A 17 -15.96 -16.88 -6.53
N VAL A 18 -17.02 -16.70 -5.75
CA VAL A 18 -18.38 -17.06 -6.15
C VAL A 18 -18.84 -15.96 -7.09
N ALA A 19 -19.18 -16.35 -8.32
CA ALA A 19 -19.80 -15.45 -9.31
C ALA A 19 -21.02 -14.74 -8.68
N PRO A 20 -21.28 -13.46 -9.02
CA PRO A 20 -22.26 -12.62 -8.33
C PRO A 20 -23.74 -13.04 -8.51
N HIS A 21 -24.03 -14.11 -9.24
CA HIS A 21 -25.41 -14.53 -9.58
C HIS A 21 -26.32 -14.87 -8.39
N SER A 22 -25.80 -15.11 -7.18
CA SER A 22 -26.61 -15.33 -5.98
C SER A 22 -26.65 -14.15 -5.00
N ALA A 23 -25.89 -13.06 -5.23
CA ALA A 23 -25.80 -11.94 -4.30
C ALA A 23 -26.93 -10.91 -4.45
N SER A 24 -27.57 -10.83 -5.62
CA SER A 24 -28.50 -9.72 -5.94
C SER A 24 -29.88 -9.81 -5.28
N LYS A 25 -30.22 -10.91 -4.60
CA LYS A 25 -31.56 -11.09 -3.98
C LYS A 25 -31.63 -10.87 -2.47
N ASN A 26 -30.51 -10.74 -1.75
CA ASN A 26 -30.49 -10.62 -0.28
C ASN A 26 -29.79 -9.37 0.28
N LEU A 27 -29.35 -8.43 -0.56
CA LEU A 27 -28.60 -7.23 -0.14
C LEU A 27 -29.42 -6.18 0.64
N ASN A 28 -30.73 -6.36 0.81
CA ASN A 28 -31.60 -5.36 1.45
C ASN A 28 -31.87 -5.59 2.95
N ASN A 29 -31.31 -6.63 3.58
CA ASN A 29 -31.69 -7.02 4.94
C ASN A 29 -30.56 -7.01 5.99
N GLU A 30 -29.35 -6.55 5.68
CA GLU A 30 -28.28 -6.39 6.68
C GLU A 30 -28.20 -4.92 7.13
N ALA A 31 -28.37 -4.69 8.43
CA ALA A 31 -28.32 -3.37 9.04
C ALA A 31 -26.99 -2.66 8.73
N PRO A 32 -26.99 -1.34 8.45
CA PRO A 32 -25.77 -0.61 8.15
C PRO A 32 -24.87 -0.57 9.39
N LEU A 33 -23.78 -1.34 9.37
CA LEU A 33 -22.75 -1.33 10.41
C LEU A 33 -22.11 0.07 10.46
N ARG A 34 -22.23 0.74 11.63
CA ARG A 34 -21.82 2.13 11.87
C ARG A 34 -20.32 2.36 12.05
N PHE A 35 -19.47 1.34 11.88
CA PHE A 35 -18.03 1.58 11.89
C PHE A 35 -17.66 2.49 10.71
N HIS A 36 -16.77 3.46 10.93
CA HIS A 36 -16.10 4.12 9.82
C HIS A 36 -15.44 3.03 8.97
N GLN A 37 -16.01 2.77 7.78
CA GLN A 37 -15.54 1.79 6.80
C GLN A 37 -14.01 1.74 6.64
N PRO A 38 -13.24 2.86 6.62
CA PRO A 38 -11.79 2.79 6.44
C PRO A 38 -11.02 2.10 7.57
N ASP A 39 -11.44 2.21 8.83
CA ASP A 39 -10.69 1.63 9.96
C ASP A 39 -10.83 0.11 10.00
N VAL A 40 -12.03 -0.41 9.75
CA VAL A 40 -12.27 -1.85 9.67
C VAL A 40 -11.61 -2.44 8.43
N GLN A 41 -11.61 -1.71 7.31
CA GLN A 41 -10.87 -2.08 6.09
C GLN A 41 -9.37 -2.24 6.37
N HIS A 42 -8.77 -1.31 7.11
CA HIS A 42 -7.37 -1.41 7.49
C HIS A 42 -7.12 -2.66 8.35
N LEU A 43 -7.96 -2.94 9.34
CA LEU A 43 -7.85 -4.16 10.14
C LEU A 43 -7.95 -5.43 9.28
N VAL A 44 -8.96 -5.53 8.41
CA VAL A 44 -9.13 -6.66 7.47
C VAL A 44 -7.86 -6.86 6.64
N THR A 45 -7.33 -5.78 6.07
CA THR A 45 -6.13 -5.83 5.22
C THR A 45 -4.91 -6.33 6.00
N TRP A 46 -4.70 -5.84 7.22
CA TRP A 46 -3.57 -6.28 8.04
C TRP A 46 -3.70 -7.72 8.56
N LEU A 47 -4.92 -8.18 8.87
CA LEU A 47 -5.17 -9.59 9.21
C LEU A 47 -4.91 -10.52 8.03
N GLN A 48 -5.33 -10.13 6.83
CA GLN A 48 -5.03 -10.86 5.59
C GLN A 48 -3.53 -10.85 5.29
N ALA A 49 -2.85 -9.73 5.55
CA ALA A 49 -1.41 -9.58 5.39
C ALA A 49 -0.63 -10.48 6.34
N ALA A 50 -1.00 -10.51 7.62
CA ALA A 50 -0.42 -11.43 8.59
C ALA A 50 -0.61 -12.89 8.17
N ARG A 51 -1.82 -13.27 7.72
CA ARG A 51 -2.11 -14.63 7.23
C ARG A 51 -1.20 -15.01 6.07
N SER A 52 -1.10 -14.14 5.06
CA SER A 52 -0.28 -14.39 3.88
C SER A 52 1.21 -14.46 4.24
N PHE A 53 1.64 -13.64 5.19
CA PHE A 53 3.01 -13.60 5.67
C PHE A 53 3.42 -14.89 6.38
N PHE A 54 2.52 -15.58 7.08
CA PHE A 54 2.84 -16.89 7.65
C PHE A 54 3.03 -18.01 6.60
N LEU A 55 2.69 -17.78 5.33
CA LEU A 55 2.85 -18.76 4.26
C LEU A 55 4.25 -18.68 3.62
N PRO A 56 5.12 -19.69 3.78
CA PRO A 56 6.52 -19.62 3.34
C PRO A 56 6.70 -19.34 1.85
N HIS A 57 5.81 -19.85 1.00
CA HIS A 57 5.87 -19.70 -0.46
C HIS A 57 5.58 -18.27 -0.96
N ASN A 58 5.09 -17.39 -0.09
CA ASN A 58 4.84 -15.98 -0.45
C ASN A 58 6.05 -15.08 -0.16
N HIS A 59 7.03 -15.54 0.61
CA HIS A 59 8.22 -14.76 0.96
C HIS A 59 9.17 -14.53 -0.23
N PRO A 60 9.89 -13.41 -0.24
CA PRO A 60 10.94 -13.13 -1.22
C PRO A 60 12.26 -13.79 -0.80
N PHE A 61 12.33 -15.12 -0.92
CA PHE A 61 13.54 -15.89 -0.62
C PHE A 61 14.40 -16.07 -1.87
N GLU A 62 15.72 -16.01 -1.70
CA GLU A 62 16.68 -16.49 -2.71
C GLU A 62 16.50 -17.99 -2.98
N GLU A 63 16.97 -18.47 -4.13
CA GLU A 63 16.91 -19.91 -4.45
C GLU A 63 17.64 -20.75 -3.39
N SER A 64 18.78 -20.27 -2.88
CA SER A 64 19.53 -20.87 -1.78
C SER A 64 18.68 -20.97 -0.49
N GLU A 65 18.05 -19.86 -0.08
CA GLU A 65 17.18 -19.80 1.09
C GLU A 65 15.94 -20.71 0.96
N GLN A 66 15.41 -20.88 -0.25
CA GLN A 66 14.29 -21.79 -0.52
C GLN A 66 14.68 -23.25 -0.30
N THR A 67 15.92 -23.64 -0.65
CA THR A 67 16.41 -25.01 -0.39
C THR A 67 16.65 -25.27 1.10
N GLU A 68 16.95 -24.22 1.88
CA GLU A 68 17.25 -24.30 3.32
C GLU A 68 16.09 -23.84 4.22
N ILE A 69 14.87 -23.81 3.68
CA ILE A 69 13.70 -23.23 4.36
C ILE A 69 13.40 -23.84 5.73
N LEU A 70 13.74 -25.12 5.92
CA LEU A 70 13.53 -25.88 7.15
C LEU A 70 14.63 -25.66 8.19
N THR A 71 15.84 -25.30 7.75
CA THR A 71 17.04 -25.20 8.60
C THR A 71 17.43 -23.76 8.93
N ARG A 72 16.92 -22.78 8.16
CA ARG A 72 17.14 -21.36 8.42
C ARG A 72 16.46 -20.89 9.71
N SER A 73 16.96 -19.77 10.23
CA SER A 73 16.26 -19.03 11.29
C SER A 73 15.14 -18.18 10.69
N TRP A 74 14.01 -18.15 11.39
CA TRP A 74 12.83 -17.33 11.12
C TRP A 74 12.70 -16.15 12.08
N SER A 75 13.78 -15.79 12.81
CA SER A 75 13.73 -14.71 13.81
C SER A 75 13.39 -13.35 13.19
N ALA A 76 13.92 -13.04 12.00
CA ALA A 76 13.64 -11.77 11.31
C ALA A 76 12.17 -11.67 10.90
N GLU A 77 11.62 -12.76 10.36
CA GLU A 77 10.21 -12.86 10.00
C GLU A 77 9.32 -12.83 11.25
N THR A 78 9.72 -13.48 12.34
CA THR A 78 9.00 -13.47 13.62
C THR A 78 8.93 -12.07 14.22
N TYR A 79 9.98 -11.25 14.08
CA TYR A 79 9.96 -9.85 14.50
C TYR A 79 8.96 -9.01 13.69
N ILE A 80 8.89 -9.24 12.37
CA ILE A 80 7.94 -8.56 11.49
C ILE A 80 6.51 -9.01 11.83
N ALA A 81 6.28 -10.32 11.99
CA ALA A 81 4.98 -10.87 12.34
C ALA A 81 4.47 -10.31 13.68
N ARG A 82 5.33 -10.26 14.72
CA ARG A 82 5.02 -9.61 15.99
C ARG A 82 4.54 -8.17 15.79
N SER A 83 5.29 -7.38 15.01
CA SER A 83 4.95 -5.97 14.75
C SER A 83 3.61 -5.83 14.01
N THR A 84 3.31 -6.74 13.09
CA THR A 84 2.04 -6.78 12.37
C THR A 84 0.87 -7.16 13.26
N LEU A 85 1.05 -8.15 14.14
CA LEU A 85 0.03 -8.55 15.12
C LEU A 85 -0.28 -7.40 16.08
N LEU A 86 0.75 -6.70 16.58
CA LEU A 86 0.57 -5.52 17.42
C LEU A 86 -0.27 -4.44 16.71
N ARG A 87 0.04 -4.18 15.43
CA ARG A 87 -0.74 -3.23 14.62
C ARG A 87 -2.20 -3.68 14.44
N CYS A 88 -2.46 -4.99 14.27
CA CYS A 88 -3.82 -5.52 14.23
C CYS A 88 -4.54 -5.29 15.56
N THR A 89 -3.87 -5.51 16.69
CA THR A 89 -4.41 -5.24 18.03
C THR A 89 -4.74 -3.77 18.20
N GLU A 90 -3.85 -2.86 17.80
CA GLU A 90 -4.07 -1.41 17.86
C GLU A 90 -5.30 -0.98 17.05
N HIS A 91 -5.45 -1.47 15.82
CA HIS A 91 -6.63 -1.21 15.00
C HIS A 91 -7.91 -1.75 15.63
N THR A 92 -7.85 -2.96 16.21
CA THR A 92 -8.99 -3.57 16.89
C THR A 92 -9.42 -2.75 18.12
N LEU A 93 -8.47 -2.30 18.94
CA LEU A 93 -8.74 -1.46 20.11
C LEU A 93 -9.25 -0.06 19.70
N ALA A 94 -8.76 0.51 18.61
CA ALA A 94 -9.24 1.78 18.10
C ALA A 94 -10.72 1.71 17.67
N LEU A 95 -11.13 0.59 17.07
CA LEU A 95 -12.53 0.35 16.71
C LEU A 95 -13.43 0.28 17.96
N ILE A 96 -13.01 -0.45 18.99
CA ILE A 96 -13.75 -0.56 20.26
C ILE A 96 -13.89 0.82 20.93
N LYS A 97 -12.79 1.59 21.02
CA LYS A 97 -12.79 2.91 21.67
C LYS A 97 -13.72 3.91 21.01
N ARG A 98 -13.79 3.89 19.67
CA ARG A 98 -14.66 4.79 18.89
C ARG A 98 -16.14 4.46 19.06
N ASP A 99 -16.49 3.19 19.20
CA ASP A 99 -17.88 2.79 19.42
C ASP A 99 -18.36 3.09 20.85
N THR A 100 -17.43 3.17 21.82
CA THR A 100 -17.72 3.64 23.18
C THR A 100 -17.83 5.15 23.35
N GLN A 101 -17.50 5.96 22.34
CA GLN A 101 -17.79 7.39 22.39
C GLN A 101 -19.31 7.58 22.27
N PRO A 102 -19.98 8.10 23.31
CA PRO A 102 -21.42 8.26 23.25
C PRO A 102 -21.75 9.28 22.16
N ALA A 103 -22.84 9.06 21.43
CA ALA A 103 -23.41 9.96 20.42
C ALA A 103 -23.93 11.29 21.02
N THR A 104 -23.31 11.80 22.07
CA THR A 104 -23.69 13.01 22.80
C THR A 104 -23.30 14.28 22.04
N GLU A 105 -22.35 14.22 21.11
CA GLU A 105 -21.94 15.39 20.31
C GLU A 105 -22.87 15.68 19.11
N LEU A 106 -23.72 14.74 18.71
CA LEU A 106 -24.74 14.96 17.67
C LEU A 106 -26.12 15.32 18.26
N ALA A 107 -26.39 14.95 19.52
CA ALA A 107 -27.62 15.32 20.22
C ALA A 107 -27.60 16.77 20.74
N SER A 108 -26.43 17.33 21.06
CA SER A 108 -26.29 18.72 21.50
C SER A 108 -26.50 19.75 20.38
N VAL A 109 -26.46 19.33 19.10
CA VAL A 109 -26.73 20.18 17.94
C VAL A 109 -28.20 20.12 17.50
N VAL A 110 -28.92 19.04 17.82
CA VAL A 110 -30.33 18.84 17.41
C VAL A 110 -31.32 19.23 18.52
N GLY A 111 -30.88 19.34 19.79
CA GLY A 111 -31.73 19.68 20.93
C GLY A 111 -32.25 21.13 21.02
N MET A 112 -32.14 21.95 19.97
CA MET A 112 -32.73 23.31 19.95
C MET A 112 -34.00 23.44 19.10
N PHE A 113 -34.44 22.39 18.41
CA PHE A 113 -35.65 22.46 17.57
C PHE A 113 -36.47 21.18 17.69
N ASP A 114 -37.49 21.23 18.55
CA ASP A 114 -38.86 20.70 18.40
C ASP A 114 -39.42 20.15 19.73
N GLU A 115 -40.18 21.00 20.41
CA GLU A 115 -41.27 20.60 21.31
C GLU A 115 -42.55 20.43 20.47
N ASP A 116 -42.73 19.26 19.85
CA ASP A 116 -44.05 18.67 19.56
C ASP A 116 -43.90 17.48 18.60
N ALA A 117 -44.07 16.25 19.12
CA ALA A 117 -44.77 15.14 18.45
C ALA A 117 -44.55 13.79 19.18
N THR A 118 -45.58 13.39 19.91
CA THR A 118 -46.18 12.04 19.98
C THR A 118 -45.32 10.79 20.11
N GLU A 119 -45.61 10.07 21.20
CA GLU A 119 -45.29 8.67 21.53
C GLU A 119 -45.39 7.70 20.34
N GLY A 120 -44.24 7.14 19.97
CA GLY A 120 -44.10 5.97 19.11
C GLY A 120 -42.83 5.24 19.50
N THR A 121 -42.89 4.42 20.55
CA THR A 121 -41.76 3.65 21.07
C THR A 121 -41.32 2.57 20.07
N LEU A 122 -40.36 2.91 19.21
CA LEU A 122 -39.56 1.94 18.44
C LEU A 122 -38.30 1.54 19.25
N PRO A 123 -37.78 0.32 19.07
CA PRO A 123 -37.00 -0.38 20.10
C PRO A 123 -35.54 0.08 20.16
N VAL A 124 -35.27 1.11 20.96
CA VAL A 124 -33.92 1.59 21.31
C VAL A 124 -33.06 0.50 21.98
N ALA A 125 -33.67 -0.53 22.59
CA ALA A 125 -32.97 -1.63 23.25
C ALA A 125 -32.16 -2.54 22.30
N THR A 126 -32.61 -2.75 21.06
CA THR A 126 -31.99 -3.73 20.12
C THR A 126 -30.65 -3.27 19.54
N ALA A 127 -30.48 -1.96 19.32
CA ALA A 127 -29.24 -1.40 18.82
C ALA A 127 -28.11 -1.43 19.87
N SER A 128 -28.46 -1.20 21.15
CA SER A 128 -27.51 -1.21 22.26
C SER A 128 -26.93 -2.62 22.51
N GLU A 129 -27.78 -3.64 22.47
CA GLU A 129 -27.35 -5.04 22.65
C GLU A 129 -26.49 -5.56 21.48
N THR A 130 -26.84 -5.18 20.25
CA THR A 130 -26.07 -5.55 19.05
C THR A 130 -24.67 -4.91 19.04
N ASN A 131 -24.56 -3.66 19.51
CA ASN A 131 -23.28 -2.97 19.65
C ASN A 131 -22.43 -3.59 20.76
N ALA A 132 -23.04 -3.94 21.91
CA ALA A 132 -22.35 -4.62 22.99
C ALA A 132 -21.81 -6.00 22.56
N ALA A 133 -22.57 -6.76 21.78
CA ALA A 133 -22.13 -8.04 21.21
C ALA A 133 -20.96 -7.86 20.23
N THR A 134 -21.05 -6.88 19.34
CA THR A 134 -20.00 -6.58 18.36
C THR A 134 -18.70 -6.13 19.04
N ASN A 135 -18.79 -5.25 20.05
CA ASN A 135 -17.63 -4.83 20.84
C ASN A 135 -16.99 -6.00 21.60
N ARG A 136 -17.80 -6.92 22.14
CA ARG A 136 -17.29 -8.14 22.78
C ARG A 136 -16.54 -9.03 21.79
N ALA A 137 -17.07 -9.19 20.58
CA ALA A 137 -16.42 -9.95 19.51
C ALA A 137 -15.05 -9.34 19.12
N PHE A 138 -14.96 -8.02 18.99
CA PHE A 138 -13.68 -7.33 18.73
C PHE A 138 -12.74 -7.37 19.94
N ALA A 139 -13.24 -7.29 21.17
CA ALA A 139 -12.42 -7.43 22.38
C ALA A 139 -11.76 -8.82 22.47
N SER A 140 -12.52 -9.88 22.18
CA SER A 140 -12.00 -11.25 22.11
C SER A 140 -10.94 -11.41 21.01
N LEU A 141 -11.14 -10.76 19.85
CA LEU A 141 -10.13 -10.72 18.80
C LEU A 141 -8.85 -9.99 19.26
N ALA A 142 -8.98 -8.85 19.96
CA ALA A 142 -7.83 -8.10 20.47
C ALA A 142 -7.01 -8.92 21.49
N GLU A 143 -7.68 -9.66 22.38
CA GLU A 143 -7.04 -10.58 23.34
C GLU A 143 -6.27 -11.68 22.60
N THR A 144 -6.90 -12.34 21.64
CA THR A 144 -6.29 -13.37 20.80
C THR A 144 -5.02 -12.87 20.08
N LEU A 145 -5.09 -11.66 19.51
CA LEU A 145 -3.95 -11.04 18.83
C LEU A 145 -2.84 -10.65 19.83
N GLY A 146 -3.22 -10.23 21.03
CA GLY A 146 -2.30 -9.99 22.15
C GLY A 146 -1.52 -11.24 22.54
N ASP A 147 -2.21 -12.36 22.76
CA ASP A 147 -1.60 -13.64 23.10
C ASP A 147 -0.61 -14.13 22.04
N LEU A 148 -0.99 -14.00 20.76
CA LEU A 148 -0.10 -14.33 19.64
C LEU A 148 1.12 -13.40 19.56
N THR A 149 0.97 -12.13 19.93
CA THR A 149 2.09 -11.19 20.04
C THR A 149 3.06 -11.62 21.14
N THR A 150 2.55 -11.99 22.31
CA THR A 150 3.35 -12.52 23.44
C THR A 150 4.03 -13.85 23.10
N LEU A 151 3.39 -14.70 22.30
CA LEU A 151 3.98 -15.93 21.80
C LEU A 151 5.17 -15.65 20.89
N CYS A 152 5.03 -14.71 19.94
CA CYS A 152 6.15 -14.25 19.10
C CYS A 152 7.29 -13.67 19.95
N GLU A 153 7.00 -12.85 20.95
CA GLU A 153 8.01 -12.31 21.87
C GLU A 153 8.75 -13.40 22.63
N SER A 154 8.04 -14.44 23.06
CA SER A 154 8.64 -15.56 23.78
C SER A 154 9.58 -16.36 22.88
N LEU A 155 9.20 -16.59 21.62
CA LEU A 155 10.10 -17.23 20.64
C LEU A 155 11.34 -16.39 20.35
N LEU A 156 11.18 -15.07 20.24
CA LEU A 156 12.29 -14.14 19.95
C LEU A 156 13.32 -14.04 21.09
N LYS A 157 13.03 -14.58 22.29
CA LYS A 157 14.02 -14.72 23.37
C LYS A 157 15.01 -15.87 23.11
N SER A 158 14.67 -16.79 22.21
CA SER A 158 15.56 -17.88 21.80
C SER A 158 16.59 -17.36 20.77
N ASP A 159 17.77 -17.98 20.71
CA ASP A 159 18.82 -17.61 19.75
C ASP A 159 18.32 -17.67 18.29
N LYS A 160 17.49 -18.68 17.98
CA LYS A 160 16.90 -18.89 16.66
C LYS A 160 15.45 -19.32 16.79
N VAL A 161 14.62 -18.87 15.85
CA VAL A 161 13.27 -19.40 15.67
C VAL A 161 13.32 -20.41 14.52
N ASP A 162 13.00 -21.67 14.80
CA ASP A 162 12.95 -22.70 13.77
C ASP A 162 11.66 -22.63 12.93
N PHE A 163 11.65 -23.35 11.81
CA PHE A 163 10.50 -23.42 10.90
C PHE A 163 9.25 -23.99 11.58
N ALA A 164 9.40 -24.98 12.48
CA ALA A 164 8.27 -25.65 13.11
C ALA A 164 7.53 -24.70 14.05
N ALA A 165 8.26 -23.91 14.84
CA ALA A 165 7.72 -22.88 15.71
C ALA A 165 7.02 -21.77 14.89
N TRP A 166 7.68 -21.28 13.84
CA TRP A 166 7.08 -20.31 12.90
C TRP A 166 5.77 -20.81 12.29
N ALA A 167 5.78 -22.01 11.71
CA ALA A 167 4.62 -22.62 11.06
C ALA A 167 3.48 -22.89 12.07
N THR A 168 3.83 -23.23 13.31
CA THR A 168 2.85 -23.47 14.38
C THR A 168 2.13 -22.18 14.74
N ILE A 169 2.84 -21.05 14.91
CA ILE A 169 2.18 -19.75 15.14
C ILE A 169 1.24 -19.43 13.99
N GLY A 170 1.69 -19.57 12.74
CA GLY A 170 0.85 -19.28 11.58
C GLY A 170 -0.45 -20.11 11.54
N LYS A 171 -0.37 -21.39 11.93
CA LYS A 171 -1.54 -22.27 12.05
C LYS A 171 -2.47 -21.83 13.18
N ILE A 172 -1.93 -21.46 14.36
CA ILE A 172 -2.72 -20.96 15.49
C ILE A 172 -3.40 -19.66 15.08
N PHE A 173 -2.66 -18.68 14.55
CA PHE A 173 -3.20 -17.40 14.06
C PHE A 173 -4.38 -17.62 13.10
N THR A 174 -4.17 -18.46 12.07
CA THR A 174 -5.21 -18.73 11.06
C THR A 174 -6.44 -19.39 11.69
N ARG A 175 -6.24 -20.31 12.63
CA ARG A 175 -7.32 -21.01 13.33
C ARG A 175 -8.13 -20.05 14.20
N GLU A 176 -7.47 -19.22 15.00
CA GLU A 176 -8.14 -18.33 15.95
C GLU A 176 -8.85 -17.16 15.24
N VAL A 177 -8.22 -16.52 14.25
CA VAL A 177 -8.86 -15.44 13.47
C VAL A 177 -10.11 -15.95 12.72
N ARG A 178 -10.11 -17.21 12.29
CA ARG A 178 -11.29 -17.84 11.66
C ARG A 178 -12.40 -18.16 12.65
N ARG A 179 -12.03 -18.49 13.90
CA ARG A 179 -12.99 -18.82 14.98
C ARG A 179 -13.53 -17.60 15.69
N ALA A 180 -12.84 -16.46 15.60
CA ALA A 180 -13.26 -15.22 16.21
C ALA A 180 -14.68 -14.83 15.74
N GLU A 181 -15.53 -14.44 16.68
CA GLU A 181 -16.90 -14.01 16.38
C GLU A 181 -16.92 -12.81 15.42
N ALA A 182 -15.91 -11.95 15.47
CA ALA A 182 -15.74 -10.82 14.56
C ALA A 182 -15.46 -11.23 13.10
N SER A 183 -15.13 -12.50 12.83
CA SER A 183 -14.72 -12.97 11.50
C SER A 183 -15.81 -12.83 10.44
N SER A 184 -17.07 -13.11 10.79
CA SER A 184 -18.20 -12.97 9.85
C SER A 184 -18.40 -11.51 9.41
N THR A 185 -18.36 -10.59 10.37
CA THR A 185 -18.43 -9.14 10.15
C THR A 185 -17.28 -8.66 9.25
N LEU A 186 -16.05 -9.07 9.58
CA LEU A 186 -14.85 -8.73 8.78
C LEU A 186 -14.94 -9.28 7.35
N GLN A 187 -15.47 -10.48 7.17
CA GLN A 187 -15.67 -11.09 5.85
C GLN A 187 -16.75 -10.39 5.02
N SER A 188 -17.88 -10.01 5.64
CA SER A 188 -18.93 -9.25 4.95
C SER A 188 -18.38 -7.92 4.43
N ILE A 189 -17.65 -7.18 5.28
CA ILE A 189 -17.01 -5.92 4.91
C ILE A 189 -16.01 -6.13 3.76
N ALA A 190 -15.16 -7.16 3.84
CA ALA A 190 -14.21 -7.48 2.77
C ALA A 190 -14.89 -7.68 1.40
N ARG A 191 -16.04 -8.36 1.38
CA ARG A 191 -16.82 -8.59 0.15
C ARG A 191 -17.45 -7.31 -0.38
N HIS A 192 -18.05 -6.49 0.49
CA HIS A 192 -18.64 -5.22 0.09
C HIS A 192 -17.60 -4.27 -0.52
N ASN A 193 -16.38 -4.25 0.01
CA ASN A 193 -15.31 -3.41 -0.53
C ASN A 193 -14.86 -3.84 -1.92
N LEU A 194 -14.83 -5.14 -2.21
CA LEU A 194 -14.51 -5.62 -3.55
C LEU A 194 -15.49 -5.07 -4.59
N ALA A 195 -16.78 -5.00 -4.25
CA ALA A 195 -17.80 -4.43 -5.14
C ALA A 195 -17.72 -2.89 -5.24
N ALA A 196 -17.32 -2.22 -4.15
CA ALA A 196 -17.27 -0.75 -4.08
C ALA A 196 -16.01 -0.13 -4.73
N ASN A 197 -14.90 -0.89 -4.86
CA ASN A 197 -13.61 -0.36 -5.32
C ASN A 197 -13.45 -0.31 -6.86
N LEU A 198 -14.51 -0.58 -7.62
CA LEU A 198 -14.45 -0.50 -9.07
C LEU A 198 -14.69 0.94 -9.55
N HIS A 199 -13.76 1.48 -10.34
CA HIS A 199 -13.92 2.81 -10.91
C HIS A 199 -15.18 2.87 -11.81
N PRO A 200 -16.03 3.91 -11.73
CA PRO A 200 -17.29 3.96 -12.47
C PRO A 200 -17.15 3.78 -13.98
N ALA A 201 -16.05 4.28 -14.56
CA ALA A 201 -15.76 4.10 -15.98
C ALA A 201 -15.49 2.62 -16.35
N LEU A 202 -14.82 1.86 -15.48
CA LEU A 202 -14.54 0.43 -15.69
C LEU A 202 -15.81 -0.41 -15.47
N LEU A 203 -16.63 -0.04 -14.48
CA LEU A 203 -17.94 -0.67 -14.28
C LEU A 203 -18.81 -0.50 -15.53
N LYS A 204 -18.96 0.73 -16.01
CA LYS A 204 -19.74 1.02 -17.23
C LYS A 204 -19.17 0.31 -18.46
N LEU A 205 -17.85 0.23 -18.59
CA LEU A 205 -17.21 -0.52 -19.68
C LEU A 205 -17.64 -1.99 -19.62
N SER A 206 -17.49 -2.62 -18.45
CA SER A 206 -17.81 -4.04 -18.26
C SER A 206 -19.30 -4.38 -18.45
N GLU A 207 -20.22 -3.45 -18.17
CA GLU A 207 -21.67 -3.67 -18.36
C GLU A 207 -22.11 -3.73 -19.83
N ASN A 208 -21.30 -3.19 -20.75
CA ASN A 208 -21.62 -3.17 -22.17
C ASN A 208 -20.95 -4.31 -22.96
N LEU A 209 -20.23 -5.21 -22.27
CA LEU A 209 -19.51 -6.30 -22.91
C LEU A 209 -20.42 -7.50 -23.16
N LEU A 210 -20.20 -8.14 -24.32
CA LEU A 210 -20.76 -9.43 -24.66
C LEU A 210 -19.61 -10.41 -24.89
N PRO A 211 -19.76 -11.70 -24.51
CA PRO A 211 -20.89 -12.28 -23.78
C PRO A 211 -20.96 -11.87 -22.31
N ASP A 212 -22.12 -12.05 -21.65
CA ASP A 212 -22.32 -11.70 -20.22
C ASP A 212 -21.29 -12.37 -19.29
N ALA A 213 -20.83 -13.58 -19.64
CA ALA A 213 -19.78 -14.27 -18.91
C ALA A 213 -18.45 -13.47 -18.89
N LEU A 214 -18.10 -12.84 -20.01
CA LEU A 214 -16.91 -11.99 -20.12
C LEU A 214 -17.09 -10.70 -19.32
N ALA A 215 -18.30 -10.11 -19.36
CA ALA A 215 -18.64 -8.94 -18.54
C ALA A 215 -18.45 -9.22 -17.04
N GLU A 216 -18.96 -10.34 -16.53
CA GLU A 216 -18.81 -10.73 -15.12
C GLU A 216 -17.35 -11.00 -14.74
N ASP A 217 -16.63 -11.75 -15.57
CA ASP A 217 -15.23 -12.09 -15.29
C ASP A 217 -14.33 -10.83 -15.30
N LEU A 218 -14.58 -9.88 -16.21
CA LEU A 218 -13.82 -8.62 -16.24
C LEU A 218 -14.14 -7.69 -15.07
N LYS A 219 -15.39 -7.66 -14.59
CA LYS A 219 -15.72 -6.94 -13.34
C LYS A 219 -14.87 -7.45 -12.19
N ILE A 220 -14.71 -8.78 -12.09
CA ILE A 220 -13.86 -9.41 -11.08
C ILE A 220 -12.39 -9.03 -11.29
N VAL A 221 -11.88 -9.11 -12.53
CA VAL A 221 -10.48 -8.76 -12.83
C VAL A 221 -10.18 -7.30 -12.46
N PHE A 222 -11.00 -6.35 -12.90
CA PHE A 222 -10.79 -4.94 -12.58
C PHE A 222 -10.94 -4.66 -11.09
N ALA A 223 -11.93 -5.23 -10.41
CA ALA A 223 -12.10 -5.06 -8.96
C ALA A 223 -10.89 -5.59 -8.17
N GLN A 224 -10.33 -6.73 -8.58
CA GLN A 224 -9.14 -7.30 -7.94
C GLN A 224 -7.89 -6.45 -8.21
N LEU A 225 -7.70 -5.95 -9.43
CA LEU A 225 -6.59 -5.04 -9.73
C LEU A 225 -6.70 -3.72 -8.94
N SER A 226 -7.91 -3.14 -8.81
CA SER A 226 -8.15 -1.99 -7.94
C SER A 226 -7.81 -2.29 -6.48
N LEU A 227 -8.23 -3.45 -5.96
CA LEU A 227 -7.93 -3.86 -4.59
C LEU A 227 -6.42 -4.02 -4.34
N LEU A 228 -5.68 -4.55 -5.31
CA LEU A 228 -4.21 -4.63 -5.25
C LEU A 228 -3.58 -3.24 -5.18
N LEU A 229 -4.10 -2.26 -5.95
CA LEU A 229 -3.65 -0.87 -5.89
C LEU A 229 -3.96 -0.20 -4.54
N ASP A 230 -5.14 -0.44 -3.96
CA ASP A 230 -5.50 0.10 -2.64
C ASP A 230 -4.56 -0.41 -1.55
N ARG A 231 -4.10 -1.66 -1.65
CA ARG A 231 -3.12 -2.22 -0.71
C ARG A 231 -1.74 -1.61 -0.88
N LEU A 232 -1.32 -1.39 -2.12
CA LEU A 232 -0.08 -0.66 -2.40
C LEU A 232 -0.16 0.79 -1.91
N ARG A 233 -1.34 1.41 -1.91
CA ARG A 233 -1.54 2.75 -1.32
C ARG A 233 -1.25 2.79 0.18
N ILE A 234 -1.45 1.69 0.91
CA ILE A 234 -1.02 1.59 2.32
C ILE A 234 0.51 1.67 2.40
N VAL A 235 1.23 0.96 1.53
CA VAL A 235 2.70 1.03 1.45
C VAL A 235 3.16 2.44 1.08
N GLU A 236 2.51 3.08 0.11
CA GLU A 236 2.79 4.46 -0.27
C GLU A 236 2.62 5.43 0.90
N ASN A 237 1.54 5.28 1.70
CA ASN A 237 1.32 6.09 2.88
C ASN A 237 2.41 5.89 3.95
N LEU A 238 2.95 4.68 4.07
CA LEU A 238 4.07 4.38 4.97
C LEU A 238 5.38 5.00 4.48
N LEU A 239 5.66 4.93 3.18
CA LEU A 239 6.79 5.60 2.52
C LEU A 239 6.74 7.12 2.70
N ARG A 240 5.57 7.73 2.50
CA ARG A 240 5.37 9.19 2.64
C ARG A 240 5.52 9.70 4.08
N ARG A 241 5.27 8.85 5.07
CA ARG A 241 5.31 9.20 6.51
C ARG A 241 6.62 8.79 7.19
N ASP A 242 7.58 8.26 6.43
CA ASP A 242 8.86 7.76 6.95
C ASP A 242 8.69 6.76 8.13
N GLN A 243 7.66 5.91 8.04
CA GLN A 243 7.40 4.88 9.06
C GLN A 243 8.31 3.67 8.86
N PRO A 244 8.55 2.83 9.90
CA PRO A 244 9.36 1.61 9.76
C PRO A 244 8.88 0.70 8.61
N LEU A 245 9.67 0.64 7.54
CA LEU A 245 9.23 0.05 6.27
C LEU A 245 9.32 -1.47 6.21
N LYS A 246 10.05 -2.13 7.12
CA LYS A 246 10.03 -3.61 7.21
C LYS A 246 8.64 -4.18 7.46
N GLY A 247 7.79 -3.41 8.13
CA GLY A 247 6.38 -3.75 8.36
C GLY A 247 5.53 -3.78 7.08
N THR A 248 6.06 -3.37 5.92
CA THR A 248 5.38 -3.47 4.62
C THR A 248 5.48 -4.85 4.00
N LEU A 249 6.43 -5.69 4.43
CA LEU A 249 6.65 -7.01 3.84
C LEU A 249 5.40 -7.93 3.88
N PRO A 250 4.61 -7.97 4.97
CA PRO A 250 3.33 -8.68 4.99
C PRO A 250 2.34 -8.19 3.92
N LEU A 251 2.28 -6.88 3.67
CA LEU A 251 1.43 -6.31 2.61
C LEU A 251 1.88 -6.79 1.23
N PHE A 252 3.20 -6.81 0.97
CA PHE A 252 3.72 -7.37 -0.28
C PHE A 252 3.38 -8.86 -0.40
N THR A 253 3.56 -9.67 0.64
CA THR A 253 3.18 -11.10 0.57
C THR A 253 1.71 -11.29 0.25
N LEU A 254 0.84 -10.43 0.79
CA LEU A 254 -0.58 -10.43 0.47
C LEU A 254 -0.87 -10.03 -0.98
N VAL A 255 -0.22 -8.98 -1.48
CA VAL A 255 -0.30 -8.56 -2.89
C VAL A 255 0.12 -9.71 -3.81
N ARG A 256 1.20 -10.43 -3.49
CA ARG A 256 1.64 -11.60 -4.27
C ARG A 256 0.62 -12.72 -4.24
N GLU A 257 0.10 -13.06 -3.06
CA GLU A 257 -0.90 -14.12 -2.93
C GLU A 257 -2.12 -13.82 -3.81
N GLU A 258 -2.62 -12.58 -3.76
CA GLU A 258 -3.81 -12.21 -4.52
C GLU A 258 -3.57 -12.04 -6.00
N ALA A 259 -2.45 -11.44 -6.41
CA ALA A 259 -2.12 -11.37 -7.81
C ALA A 259 -1.99 -12.78 -8.41
N ARG A 260 -1.41 -13.76 -7.69
CA ARG A 260 -1.39 -15.17 -8.15
C ARG A 260 -2.78 -15.79 -8.23
N ARG A 261 -3.70 -15.46 -7.30
CA ARG A 261 -5.10 -15.89 -7.38
C ARG A 261 -5.81 -15.29 -8.60
N LEU A 262 -5.58 -14.02 -8.88
CA LEU A 262 -6.11 -13.32 -10.04
C LEU A 262 -5.59 -13.94 -11.35
N LEU A 263 -4.28 -14.18 -11.45
CA LEU A 263 -3.68 -14.83 -12.62
C LEU A 263 -4.31 -16.21 -12.86
N LYS A 264 -4.44 -17.03 -11.82
CA LYS A 264 -5.10 -18.32 -11.92
C LYS A 264 -6.56 -18.18 -12.37
N PHE A 265 -7.28 -17.18 -11.87
CA PHE A 265 -8.66 -16.91 -12.30
C PHE A 265 -8.73 -16.56 -13.79
N ILE A 266 -7.84 -15.69 -14.27
CA ILE A 266 -7.76 -15.33 -15.69
C ILE A 266 -7.46 -16.57 -16.55
N GLU A 267 -6.45 -17.36 -16.18
CA GLU A 267 -6.00 -18.54 -16.92
C GLU A 267 -7.00 -19.69 -16.97
N THR A 268 -7.73 -19.91 -15.87
CA THR A 268 -8.61 -21.07 -15.73
C THR A 268 -10.06 -20.78 -16.08
N ARG A 269 -10.46 -19.50 -16.12
CA ARG A 269 -11.84 -19.08 -16.35
C ARG A 269 -11.95 -18.04 -17.46
N ALA A 270 -11.41 -16.84 -17.28
CA ALA A 270 -11.64 -15.74 -18.22
C ALA A 270 -11.12 -16.04 -19.65
N MET A 271 -9.95 -16.69 -19.77
CA MET A 271 -9.39 -17.11 -21.06
C MET A 271 -10.03 -18.40 -21.62
N ARG A 272 -10.98 -19.02 -20.92
CA ARG A 272 -11.66 -20.26 -21.32
C ARG A 272 -13.10 -20.02 -21.77
N ILE A 273 -13.52 -18.76 -21.88
CA ILE A 273 -14.83 -18.38 -22.40
C ILE A 273 -14.92 -18.80 -23.88
N GLU A 274 -16.03 -19.44 -24.25
CA GLU A 274 -16.31 -19.82 -25.64
C GLU A 274 -16.44 -18.59 -26.53
N ASP A 275 -15.96 -18.68 -27.77
CA ASP A 275 -15.99 -17.60 -28.77
C ASP A 275 -15.34 -16.28 -28.30
N LEU A 276 -14.34 -16.36 -27.42
CA LEU A 276 -13.58 -15.19 -26.99
C LEU A 276 -12.82 -14.57 -28.17
N ASP A 277 -13.04 -13.27 -28.40
CA ASP A 277 -12.33 -12.52 -29.43
C ASP A 277 -10.80 -12.59 -29.22
N THR A 278 -10.05 -12.74 -30.32
CA THR A 278 -8.59 -12.90 -30.28
C THR A 278 -7.89 -11.70 -29.65
N THR A 279 -8.39 -10.48 -29.87
CA THR A 279 -7.78 -9.27 -29.28
C THR A 279 -7.95 -9.24 -27.76
N VAL A 280 -9.09 -9.74 -27.27
CA VAL A 280 -9.38 -9.84 -25.83
C VAL A 280 -8.54 -10.94 -25.19
N PHE A 281 -8.41 -12.09 -25.86
CA PHE A 281 -7.53 -13.16 -25.42
C PHE A 281 -6.09 -12.66 -25.30
N ASP A 282 -5.57 -11.99 -26.33
CA ASP A 282 -4.21 -11.44 -26.34
C ASP A 282 -4.02 -10.38 -25.24
N ALA A 283 -5.04 -9.55 -24.97
CA ALA A 283 -5.00 -8.57 -23.89
C ALA A 283 -4.95 -9.24 -22.49
N LEU A 284 -5.73 -10.30 -22.26
CA LEU A 284 -5.73 -11.07 -21.02
C LEU A 284 -4.42 -11.84 -20.82
N ASP A 285 -3.89 -12.46 -21.88
CA ASP A 285 -2.64 -13.21 -21.84
C ASP A 285 -1.44 -12.27 -21.60
N SER A 286 -1.34 -11.19 -22.37
CA SER A 286 -0.27 -10.19 -22.18
C SER A 286 -0.32 -9.53 -20.81
N THR A 287 -1.51 -9.24 -20.28
CA THR A 287 -1.70 -8.73 -18.92
C THR A 287 -1.23 -9.74 -17.87
N SER A 288 -1.62 -11.01 -18.03
CA SER A 288 -1.24 -12.08 -17.11
C SER A 288 0.27 -12.28 -17.10
N TYR A 289 0.91 -12.28 -18.27
CA TYR A 289 2.35 -12.36 -18.41
C TYR A 289 3.07 -11.17 -17.78
N ALA A 290 2.61 -9.93 -18.04
CA ALA A 290 3.23 -8.72 -17.51
C ALA A 290 3.20 -8.69 -15.97
N ILE A 291 2.05 -8.99 -15.37
CA ILE A 291 1.91 -9.09 -13.91
C ILE A 291 2.82 -10.19 -13.35
N GLN A 292 2.88 -11.35 -14.00
CA GLN A 292 3.72 -12.47 -13.55
C GLN A 292 5.21 -12.10 -13.57
N MET A 293 5.68 -11.43 -14.62
CA MET A 293 7.07 -10.99 -14.74
C MET A 293 7.43 -9.94 -13.69
N GLU A 294 6.58 -8.94 -13.48
CA GLU A 294 6.84 -7.89 -12.48
C GLU A 294 6.78 -8.45 -11.05
N LEU A 295 5.86 -9.37 -10.74
CA LEU A 295 5.88 -10.10 -9.47
C LEU A 295 7.19 -10.88 -9.30
N ARG A 296 7.66 -11.58 -10.34
CA ARG A 296 8.93 -12.32 -10.27
C ARG A 296 10.09 -11.38 -10.01
N LYS A 297 10.18 -10.27 -10.74
CA LYS A 297 11.22 -9.25 -10.55
C LYS A 297 11.24 -8.72 -9.12
N VAL A 298 10.08 -8.33 -8.59
CA VAL A 298 9.94 -7.75 -7.26
C VAL A 298 10.31 -8.76 -6.17
N PHE A 299 9.85 -10.00 -6.26
CA PHE A 299 10.08 -11.00 -5.20
C PHE A 299 11.41 -11.75 -5.32
N ALA A 300 12.00 -11.84 -6.50
CA ALA A 300 13.28 -12.52 -6.72
C ALA A 300 14.49 -11.56 -6.70
N HIS A 301 14.28 -10.24 -6.78
CA HIS A 301 15.40 -9.28 -6.82
C HIS A 301 15.21 -8.10 -5.84
N GLU A 302 14.06 -7.42 -5.88
CA GLU A 302 13.89 -6.19 -5.09
C GLU A 302 13.71 -6.47 -3.60
N LEU A 303 12.79 -7.36 -3.23
CA LEU A 303 12.43 -7.61 -1.83
C LEU A 303 13.28 -8.68 -1.14
N VAL A 304 14.17 -9.34 -1.89
CA VAL A 304 15.06 -10.37 -1.35
C VAL A 304 15.92 -9.83 -0.21
N GLY A 305 16.01 -10.61 0.88
CA GLY A 305 16.79 -10.29 2.07
C GLY A 305 16.25 -9.12 2.90
N LEU A 306 15.09 -8.52 2.53
CA LEU A 306 14.56 -7.31 3.18
C LEU A 306 14.33 -7.49 4.69
N SER A 307 13.92 -8.69 5.12
CA SER A 307 13.67 -8.98 6.54
C SER A 307 14.94 -8.85 7.39
N ALA A 308 16.11 -9.22 6.85
CA ALA A 308 17.39 -9.19 7.55
C ALA A 308 18.13 -7.84 7.46
N LEU A 309 17.81 -6.99 6.46
CA LEU A 309 18.51 -5.71 6.24
C LEU A 309 18.46 -4.77 7.45
N ARG A 310 19.53 -4.05 7.76
CA ARG A 310 19.55 -3.08 8.88
C ARG A 310 19.60 -1.62 8.45
N GLN A 311 20.07 -1.36 7.24
CA GLN A 311 20.28 0.00 6.75
C GLN A 311 18.95 0.58 6.26
N ALA A 312 18.42 1.58 6.98
CA ALA A 312 17.18 2.28 6.62
C ALA A 312 17.18 2.82 5.17
N PRO A 313 18.26 3.46 4.69
CA PRO A 313 18.54 3.71 3.27
C PRO A 313 18.12 2.62 2.29
N LEU A 314 18.71 1.43 2.44
CA LEU A 314 18.51 0.32 1.52
C LEU A 314 17.11 -0.27 1.64
N ILE A 315 16.54 -0.26 2.86
CA ILE A 315 15.16 -0.69 3.09
C ILE A 315 14.19 0.24 2.34
N TYR A 316 14.40 1.56 2.42
CA TYR A 316 13.59 2.54 1.70
C TYR A 316 13.63 2.32 0.20
N ALA A 317 14.84 2.28 -0.38
CA ALA A 317 15.02 2.10 -1.81
C ALA A 317 14.36 0.81 -2.34
N LYS A 318 14.54 -0.32 -1.63
CA LYS A 318 13.92 -1.59 -2.01
C LYS A 318 12.39 -1.56 -1.94
N VAL A 319 11.83 -0.95 -0.89
CA VAL A 319 10.37 -0.84 -0.72
C VAL A 319 9.76 0.12 -1.73
N GLU A 320 10.41 1.25 -1.99
CA GLU A 320 10.00 2.22 -3.01
C GLU A 320 10.01 1.59 -4.41
N ASN A 321 11.09 0.92 -4.79
CA ASN A 321 11.22 0.24 -6.08
C ASN A 321 10.16 -0.85 -6.24
N ALA A 322 10.01 -1.74 -5.25
CA ALA A 322 9.03 -2.81 -5.27
C ALA A 322 7.59 -2.27 -5.40
N HIS A 323 7.27 -1.22 -4.63
CA HIS A 323 5.98 -0.54 -4.73
C HIS A 323 5.77 0.08 -6.12
N GLY A 324 6.75 0.81 -6.65
CA GLY A 324 6.68 1.47 -7.95
C GLY A 324 6.44 0.48 -9.10
N LEU A 325 7.20 -0.62 -9.13
CA LEU A 325 7.06 -1.66 -10.15
C LEU A 325 5.67 -2.29 -10.14
N LEU A 326 5.17 -2.72 -8.98
CA LEU A 326 3.86 -3.37 -8.89
C LEU A 326 2.72 -2.38 -9.18
N ARG A 327 2.81 -1.15 -8.67
CA ARG A 327 1.79 -0.13 -8.90
C ARG A 327 1.66 0.18 -10.40
N ASP A 328 2.80 0.46 -11.04
CA ASP A 328 2.83 0.80 -12.46
C ASP A 328 2.37 -0.41 -13.31
N SER A 329 2.74 -1.64 -12.94
CA SER A 329 2.27 -2.89 -13.58
C SER A 329 0.75 -3.07 -13.51
N PHE A 330 0.14 -2.93 -12.32
CA PHE A 330 -1.31 -3.09 -12.15
C PHE A 330 -2.10 -1.97 -12.83
N GLN A 331 -1.61 -0.74 -12.79
CA GLN A 331 -2.23 0.39 -13.51
C GLN A 331 -2.19 0.17 -15.02
N GLN A 332 -1.04 -0.23 -15.55
CA GLN A 332 -0.91 -0.54 -16.97
C GLN A 332 -1.80 -1.72 -17.38
N SER A 333 -1.90 -2.75 -16.54
CA SER A 333 -2.80 -3.89 -16.76
C SER A 333 -4.26 -3.46 -16.87
N ILE A 334 -4.73 -2.56 -15.98
CA ILE A 334 -6.08 -2.00 -16.06
C ILE A 334 -6.27 -1.21 -17.36
N VAL A 335 -5.32 -0.35 -17.71
CA VAL A 335 -5.40 0.48 -18.93
C VAL A 335 -5.41 -0.38 -20.18
N THR A 336 -4.49 -1.33 -20.32
CA THR A 336 -4.39 -2.22 -21.48
C THR A 336 -5.66 -3.05 -21.66
N LEU A 337 -6.20 -3.63 -20.58
CA LEU A 337 -7.46 -4.36 -20.64
C LEU A 337 -8.64 -3.44 -20.96
N ALA A 338 -8.70 -2.23 -20.42
CA ALA A 338 -9.79 -1.31 -20.73
C ALA A 338 -9.75 -0.87 -22.20
N GLN A 339 -8.55 -0.57 -22.72
CA GLN A 339 -8.35 -0.09 -24.08
C GLN A 339 -8.56 -1.16 -25.16
N SER A 340 -8.48 -2.45 -24.82
CA SER A 340 -8.87 -3.52 -25.76
C SER A 340 -10.38 -3.50 -26.07
N PHE A 341 -11.20 -2.88 -25.21
CA PHE A 341 -12.65 -2.73 -25.42
C PHE A 341 -13.06 -1.31 -25.80
N ASP A 342 -12.37 -0.30 -25.27
CA ASP A 342 -12.60 1.11 -25.60
C ASP A 342 -11.27 1.83 -25.83
N SER A 343 -10.83 1.89 -27.09
CA SER A 343 -9.59 2.56 -27.48
C SER A 343 -9.59 4.07 -27.24
N LYS A 344 -10.76 4.69 -27.00
CA LYS A 344 -10.90 6.11 -26.67
C LYS A 344 -10.83 6.37 -25.17
N LEU A 345 -10.73 5.33 -24.35
CA LEU A 345 -10.60 5.49 -22.92
C LEU A 345 -9.28 6.21 -22.60
N ASP A 346 -9.42 7.38 -21.98
CA ASP A 346 -8.31 8.21 -21.52
C ASP A 346 -7.75 7.66 -20.20
N PRO A 347 -6.50 7.17 -20.16
CA PRO A 347 -5.87 6.67 -18.95
C PRO A 347 -5.81 7.71 -17.82
N ALA A 348 -5.75 9.00 -18.14
CA ALA A 348 -5.70 10.08 -17.15
C ALA A 348 -7.00 10.18 -16.34
N ARG A 349 -8.13 9.72 -16.90
CA ARG A 349 -9.42 9.66 -16.17
C ARG A 349 -9.50 8.50 -15.18
N LEU A 350 -8.75 7.43 -15.41
CA LEU A 350 -8.71 6.28 -14.50
C LEU A 350 -7.72 6.49 -13.37
N PHE A 351 -6.59 7.13 -13.66
CA PHE A 351 -5.54 7.33 -12.69
C PHE A 351 -4.90 8.71 -12.81
N ASN A 352 -4.88 9.46 -11.70
CA ASN A 352 -4.22 10.77 -11.61
C ASN A 352 -2.67 10.69 -11.57
N ILE A 353 -2.05 9.60 -12.04
CA ILE A 353 -0.61 9.32 -11.85
C ILE A 353 0.26 10.35 -12.57
N PHE A 354 -0.11 10.72 -13.80
CA PHE A 354 0.63 11.69 -14.59
C PHE A 354 0.59 13.06 -13.94
N GLN A 355 -0.57 13.44 -13.42
CA GLN A 355 -0.76 14.69 -12.68
C GLN A 355 0.13 14.74 -11.43
N THR A 356 0.18 13.66 -10.63
CA THR A 356 1.01 13.64 -9.41
C THR A 356 2.52 13.59 -9.70
N LYS A 357 3.00 12.77 -10.66
CA LYS A 357 4.45 12.73 -11.02
C LYS A 357 4.90 14.03 -11.69
N LEU A 358 4.02 14.67 -12.46
CA LEU A 358 4.23 15.99 -13.03
C LEU A 358 4.31 17.04 -11.93
N GLU A 359 3.31 17.14 -11.06
CA GLU A 359 3.29 18.09 -9.93
C GLU A 359 4.53 17.94 -9.04
N GLN A 360 4.91 16.71 -8.73
CA GLN A 360 6.14 16.42 -7.97
C GLN A 360 7.40 16.87 -8.71
N SER A 361 7.47 16.65 -10.02
CA SER A 361 8.63 17.05 -10.83
C SER A 361 8.70 18.55 -11.04
N VAL A 362 7.56 19.23 -11.19
CA VAL A 362 7.44 20.70 -11.27
C VAL A 362 7.87 21.32 -9.93
N LEU A 363 7.29 20.87 -8.82
CA LEU A 363 7.64 21.36 -7.48
C LEU A 363 9.12 21.12 -7.17
N LEU A 364 9.66 19.95 -7.49
CA LEU A 364 11.07 19.63 -7.32
C LEU A 364 11.97 20.57 -8.12
N ARG A 365 11.61 20.81 -9.38
CA ARG A 365 12.34 21.69 -10.29
C ARG A 365 12.35 23.14 -9.79
N GLU A 366 11.20 23.67 -9.37
CA GLU A 366 11.11 25.02 -8.78
C GLU A 366 11.96 25.17 -7.52
N ASN A 367 11.90 24.17 -6.62
CA ASN A 367 12.66 24.21 -5.37
C ASN A 367 14.18 24.10 -5.62
N LEU A 368 14.62 23.25 -6.56
CA LEU A 368 16.04 23.15 -6.93
C LEU A 368 16.55 24.41 -7.61
N TRP A 369 15.76 25.03 -8.49
CA TRP A 369 16.13 26.31 -9.10
C TRP A 369 16.30 27.41 -8.06
N ALA A 370 15.33 27.55 -7.14
CA ALA A 370 15.42 28.52 -6.05
C ALA A 370 16.65 28.29 -5.18
N LEU A 371 16.98 27.02 -4.88
CA LEU A 371 18.16 26.66 -4.11
C LEU A 371 19.46 26.98 -4.87
N LEU A 372 19.52 26.67 -6.16
CA LEU A 372 20.67 27.00 -7.03
C LEU A 372 20.92 28.51 -7.09
N GLN A 373 19.87 29.33 -7.20
CA GLN A 373 20.02 30.79 -7.18
C GLN A 373 20.58 31.29 -5.86
N LEU A 374 20.10 30.76 -4.72
CA LEU A 374 20.61 31.14 -3.40
C LEU A 374 22.08 30.73 -3.21
N VAL A 375 22.48 29.56 -3.70
CA VAL A 375 23.89 29.13 -3.68
C VAL A 375 24.76 30.07 -4.54
N ARG A 376 24.31 30.42 -5.75
CA ARG A 376 25.01 31.36 -6.63
C ARG A 376 25.12 32.76 -6.02
N GLN A 377 24.10 33.22 -5.30
CA GLN A 377 24.13 34.50 -4.60
C GLN A 377 25.13 34.46 -3.43
N ALA A 378 25.06 33.42 -2.60
CA ALA A 378 26.00 33.23 -1.49
C ALA A 378 27.46 33.09 -1.96
N GLU A 379 27.71 32.50 -3.14
CA GLU A 379 29.04 32.43 -3.76
C GLU A 379 29.56 33.80 -4.21
N ARG A 380 28.69 34.66 -4.75
CA ARG A 380 29.06 36.00 -5.26
C ARG A 380 29.33 37.00 -4.15
N GLU A 381 28.47 37.03 -3.12
CA GLU A 381 28.48 38.13 -2.15
C GLU A 381 29.55 37.97 -1.06
N ARG A 382 30.18 36.79 -0.90
CA ARG A 382 31.33 36.44 -0.03
C ARG A 382 31.27 36.89 1.45
N GLU A 383 30.28 37.67 1.84
CA GLU A 383 29.99 38.12 3.19
C GLU A 383 28.97 37.16 3.80
N GLY A 384 29.23 36.71 5.03
CA GLY A 384 28.50 35.62 5.70
C GLY A 384 27.00 35.87 5.97
N GLN A 385 26.41 36.96 5.47
CA GLN A 385 25.00 37.32 5.66
C GLN A 385 24.02 36.36 4.95
N PHE A 386 24.43 35.72 3.86
CA PHE A 386 23.56 34.81 3.07
C PHE A 386 23.61 33.34 3.52
N VAL A 387 24.49 33.00 4.46
CA VAL A 387 24.69 31.61 4.91
C VAL A 387 23.50 31.12 5.74
N GLY A 388 22.94 31.98 6.61
CA GLY A 388 21.75 31.65 7.41
C GLY A 388 20.53 31.28 6.53
N PRO A 389 20.10 32.17 5.62
CA PRO A 389 19.01 31.87 4.69
C PRO A 389 19.27 30.65 3.80
N LEU A 390 20.52 30.44 3.37
CA LEU A 390 20.89 29.26 2.59
C LEU A 390 20.73 27.97 3.41
N LEU A 391 21.21 27.92 4.65
CA LEU A 391 21.07 26.75 5.52
C LEU A 391 19.61 26.45 5.85
N GLU A 392 18.80 27.48 6.08
CA GLU A 392 17.35 27.32 6.27
C GLU A 392 16.69 26.75 5.01
N ARG A 393 17.06 27.24 3.82
CA ARG A 393 16.54 26.71 2.55
C ARG A 393 17.00 25.29 2.27
N LEU A 394 18.25 24.94 2.60
CA LEU A 394 18.77 23.57 2.50
C LEU A 394 17.98 22.62 3.43
N SER A 395 17.75 23.03 4.69
CA SER A 395 16.92 22.28 5.63
C SER A 395 15.46 22.15 5.16
N GLY A 396 14.90 23.23 4.60
CA GLY A 396 13.55 23.24 4.02
C GLY A 396 13.43 22.34 2.78
N PHE A 397 14.46 22.28 1.93
CA PHE A 397 14.50 21.36 0.81
C PHE A 397 14.57 19.91 1.30
N ARG A 398 15.42 19.62 2.30
CA ARG A 398 15.56 18.30 2.93
C ARG A 398 14.25 17.76 3.49
N THR A 399 13.53 18.59 4.23
CA THR A 399 12.23 18.20 4.83
C THR A 399 11.06 18.27 3.84
N GLY A 400 11.22 19.00 2.73
CA GLY A 400 10.22 19.22 1.69
C GLY A 400 10.48 18.41 0.42
N ALA A 401 11.01 19.07 -0.59
CA ALA A 401 11.08 18.59 -1.97
C ALA A 401 12.12 17.48 -2.23
N MET A 402 13.10 17.27 -1.33
CA MET A 402 14.11 16.21 -1.45
C MET A 402 13.50 14.83 -1.61
N ARG A 403 12.31 14.59 -1.03
CA ARG A 403 11.56 13.33 -1.17
C ARG A 403 11.18 12.96 -2.61
N TYR A 404 11.29 13.91 -3.55
CA TYR A 404 11.00 13.71 -4.98
C TYR A 404 12.28 13.51 -5.83
N LEU A 405 13.46 13.62 -5.22
CA LEU A 405 14.73 13.22 -5.82
C LEU A 405 14.84 11.69 -5.89
N MET A 406 15.62 11.20 -6.85
CA MET A 406 15.99 9.78 -6.82
C MET A 406 16.86 9.53 -5.58
N TYR A 407 16.65 8.39 -4.93
CA TYR A 407 17.34 8.05 -3.69
C TYR A 407 18.88 8.15 -3.77
N LYS A 408 19.47 7.76 -4.92
CA LYS A 408 20.91 7.86 -5.18
C LYS A 408 21.49 9.27 -5.02
N ASP A 409 20.66 10.30 -5.19
CA ASP A 409 21.06 11.71 -5.13
C ASP A 409 20.93 12.26 -3.69
N TRP A 410 20.38 11.47 -2.75
CA TRP A 410 20.19 11.92 -1.37
C TRP A 410 21.51 12.04 -0.62
N GLU A 411 22.36 11.02 -0.70
CA GLU A 411 23.65 10.98 0.03
C GLU A 411 24.56 12.14 -0.41
N ALA A 412 24.65 12.38 -1.72
CA ALA A 412 25.42 13.49 -2.26
C ALA A 412 24.90 14.84 -1.75
N TYR A 413 23.57 15.01 -1.72
CA TYR A 413 22.95 16.22 -1.19
C TYR A 413 23.21 16.40 0.32
N GLU A 414 22.98 15.37 1.15
CA GLU A 414 23.20 15.46 2.61
C GLU A 414 24.65 15.77 2.95
N ARG A 415 25.60 15.16 2.23
CA ARG A 415 27.02 15.46 2.39
C ARG A 415 27.33 16.93 2.12
N PHE A 416 26.75 17.55 1.09
CA PHE A 416 26.94 18.98 0.86
C PHE A 416 26.29 19.85 1.93
N VAL A 417 25.13 19.46 2.48
CA VAL A 417 24.51 20.17 3.60
C VAL A 417 25.42 20.14 4.83
N GLU A 418 26.01 18.99 5.13
CA GLU A 418 26.97 18.83 6.22
C GLU A 418 28.24 19.66 6.00
N GLU A 419 28.86 19.56 4.82
CA GLU A 419 30.05 20.34 4.47
C GLU A 419 29.78 21.86 4.56
N THR A 420 28.59 22.30 4.14
CA THR A 420 28.18 23.72 4.20
C THR A 420 27.97 24.19 5.65
N THR A 421 27.45 23.30 6.50
CA THR A 421 27.23 23.59 7.92
C THR A 421 28.53 23.63 8.72
N LEU A 422 29.52 22.80 8.34
CA LEU A 422 30.80 22.68 9.03
C LEU A 422 31.83 23.75 8.61
N ALA A 423 31.70 24.33 7.42
CA ALA A 423 32.64 25.30 6.89
C ALA A 423 32.74 26.57 7.78
N ARG A 424 33.96 26.92 8.19
CA ARG A 424 34.21 28.08 9.06
C ARG A 424 34.78 29.24 8.26
N GLY A 425 33.93 30.24 8.02
CA GLY A 425 34.30 31.47 7.35
C GLY A 425 34.35 31.38 5.82
N ALA A 426 34.51 32.52 5.16
CA ALA A 426 34.32 32.66 3.71
C ALA A 426 35.31 31.84 2.87
N ILE A 427 36.52 31.58 3.38
CA ILE A 427 37.58 30.85 2.66
C ILE A 427 37.25 29.37 2.52
N GLU A 428 36.74 28.74 3.57
CA GLU A 428 36.33 27.32 3.56
C GLU A 428 34.98 27.13 2.87
N LEU A 429 34.08 28.11 3.01
CA LEU A 429 32.73 28.03 2.48
C LEU A 429 32.69 28.19 0.95
N ALA A 430 33.49 29.07 0.36
CA ALA A 430 33.52 29.31 -1.08
C ALA A 430 33.71 28.03 -1.95
N PRO A 431 34.70 27.15 -1.71
CA PRO A 431 34.85 25.93 -2.49
C PRO A 431 33.75 24.89 -2.24
N VAL A 432 33.07 24.92 -1.09
CA VAL A 432 31.91 24.07 -0.82
C VAL A 432 30.70 24.57 -1.62
N LEU A 433 30.41 25.87 -1.58
CA LEU A 433 29.33 26.49 -2.34
C LEU A 433 29.49 26.29 -3.85
N HIS A 434 30.70 26.43 -4.37
CA HIS A 434 30.99 26.19 -5.78
C HIS A 434 30.66 24.74 -6.20
N ARG A 435 31.11 23.75 -5.40
CA ARG A 435 30.82 22.33 -5.67
C ARG A 435 29.34 22.00 -5.51
N LEU A 436 28.67 22.55 -4.49
CA LEU A 436 27.23 22.42 -4.31
C LEU A 436 26.46 23.04 -5.48
N GLY A 437 26.87 24.21 -5.96
CA GLY A 437 26.26 24.87 -7.12
C GLY A 437 26.36 24.00 -8.38
N ALA A 438 27.55 23.46 -8.67
CA ALA A 438 27.77 22.55 -9.79
C ALA A 438 26.93 21.26 -9.66
N TYR A 439 26.84 20.69 -8.46
CA TYR A 439 26.01 19.52 -8.19
C TYR A 439 24.52 19.81 -8.45
N LEU A 440 23.99 20.91 -7.91
CA LEU A 440 22.60 21.30 -8.09
C LEU A 440 22.27 21.60 -9.56
N GLU A 441 23.20 22.18 -10.31
CA GLU A 441 23.05 22.45 -11.74
C GLU A 441 22.95 21.16 -12.57
N ILE A 442 23.81 20.17 -12.27
CA ILE A 442 23.74 18.84 -12.90
C ILE A 442 22.43 18.15 -12.52
N LEU A 443 22.05 18.16 -11.24
CA LEU A 443 20.84 17.52 -10.74
C LEU A 443 19.57 18.14 -11.36
N PHE A 444 19.53 19.47 -11.44
CA PHE A 444 18.46 20.21 -12.11
C PHE A 444 18.37 19.85 -13.60
N GLY A 445 19.50 19.76 -14.30
CA GLY A 445 19.56 19.29 -15.69
C GLY A 445 18.98 17.89 -15.85
N GLN A 446 19.34 16.94 -14.99
CA GLN A 446 18.80 15.57 -15.02
C GLN A 446 17.28 15.53 -14.78
N ILE A 447 16.77 16.39 -13.90
CA ILE A 447 15.33 16.45 -13.61
C ILE A 447 14.56 17.05 -14.77
N ASN A 448 15.10 18.06 -15.46
CA ASN A 448 14.49 18.62 -16.68
C ASN A 448 14.35 17.60 -17.81
N MET A 449 15.17 16.54 -17.81
CA MET A 449 15.10 15.46 -18.79
C MET A 449 14.02 14.41 -18.46
N ARG A 450 13.29 14.54 -17.34
CA ARG A 450 12.20 13.60 -17.02
C ARG A 450 11.11 13.69 -18.08
N ALA A 451 10.70 12.54 -18.62
CA ALA A 451 9.70 12.45 -19.68
C ALA A 451 8.36 13.15 -19.34
N VAL A 452 7.98 13.18 -18.05
CA VAL A 452 6.77 13.88 -17.58
C VAL A 452 6.82 15.40 -17.74
N LEU A 453 8.00 16.00 -17.94
CA LEU A 453 8.18 17.44 -18.14
C LEU A 453 8.27 17.85 -19.62
N ALA A 454 8.13 16.92 -20.56
CA ALA A 454 8.33 17.17 -21.99
C ALA A 454 7.45 18.31 -22.55
N GLU A 455 6.23 18.45 -22.03
CA GLU A 455 5.27 19.51 -22.43
C GLU A 455 5.24 20.70 -21.45
N HIS A 456 6.09 20.70 -20.44
CA HIS A 456 6.15 21.72 -19.39
C HIS A 456 7.54 22.35 -19.35
N PRO A 457 7.90 23.24 -20.29
CA PRO A 457 9.17 23.94 -20.24
C PRO A 457 9.33 24.70 -18.91
N PHE A 458 10.57 24.87 -18.46
CA PHE A 458 10.83 25.66 -17.26
C PHE A 458 10.99 27.12 -17.64
N ASP A 459 10.06 27.94 -17.19
CA ASP A 459 10.19 29.39 -17.27
C ASP A 459 11.17 29.82 -16.20
N TYR A 460 12.34 30.30 -16.63
CA TYR A 460 13.35 30.81 -15.71
C TYR A 460 12.87 32.17 -15.17
N PRO A 461 12.43 32.28 -13.89
CA PRO A 461 12.00 33.56 -13.36
C PRO A 461 13.18 34.52 -13.37
N GLU A 462 12.94 35.75 -13.86
CA GLU A 462 13.96 36.79 -13.91
C GLU A 462 14.53 37.00 -12.50
N THR A 463 15.83 36.72 -12.34
CA THR A 463 16.58 37.08 -11.15
C THR A 463 16.56 38.60 -11.05
N LYS A 464 15.78 39.16 -10.11
CA LYS A 464 15.95 40.55 -9.70
C LYS A 464 17.39 40.70 -9.21
N ALA A 465 18.18 41.40 -10.01
CA ALA A 465 19.58 41.72 -9.75
C ALA A 465 19.74 42.56 -8.49
#